data_AF-A0A193QH91-F1
#
_entry.id   AF-A0A193QH91-F1
#
_cell.length_a   1.000
_cell.length_b   1.000
_cell.length_c   1.000
_cell.angle_alpha   90.00
_cell.angle_beta   90.00
_cell.angle_gamma   90.00
#
_symmetry.space_group_name_H-M   'P 1'
#
loop_
_entity.id
_entity.type
_entity.pdbx_description
1 polymer ?
#
loop_
_entity_poly.entity_id
_entity_poly.type
_entity_poly.pdbx_seq_one_letter_code
_entity_poly.pdbx_strand_id
1 'polypeptide(L)'
;MHRIDTPTAQKDKFGQGKNGFTNGDPTTGTPSTKLNSDIYDALQEEVCTVVERSGIRLDKSQHDQLYQAVKKLSEVEANKAKLALIDGAAVDLNTLNKLAKALGNDVKFSETVINLLNQKLAKNQNGADIPDKNLFLTNLVLTETVDCAKNALDKRTGGTVKGDIISQGGQFLLKGDNRKHLGFHNQDGSVRMWLYKDNGGDGVRLNNGNDGGGDWVFNKNGHFYSPQALHAAGATYQEDGNIHGSLWGGHLSGWLNNTFVRDIRLGHMQEVQIWKGPGYRDEPSHVITGVYNGNGDAYVDFVQRRVLQKNINDNWINVWFM
;
A
#
# COMPACT_ATOMS: atom_id res chain seq x y z
N MET A 1 -96.11 -32.78 -11.44
CA MET A 1 -97.31 -33.56 -11.05
C MET A 1 -98.55 -32.98 -11.72
N HIS A 2 -99.47 -33.82 -12.22
CA HIS A 2 -100.77 -33.38 -12.74
C HIS A 2 -101.90 -33.64 -11.72
N ARG A 3 -103.09 -33.13 -11.99
CA ARG A 3 -104.28 -33.35 -11.14
C ARG A 3 -105.08 -34.54 -11.66
N ILE A 4 -105.87 -35.17 -10.78
CA ILE A 4 -106.79 -36.23 -11.18
C ILE A 4 -107.82 -35.73 -12.18
N ASP A 5 -107.96 -36.44 -13.29
CA ASP A 5 -108.72 -36.04 -14.48
C ASP A 5 -109.65 -37.14 -14.99
N THR A 6 -109.82 -38.22 -14.22
CA THR A 6 -110.79 -39.26 -14.53
C THR A 6 -112.22 -38.70 -14.56
N PRO A 7 -113.16 -39.31 -15.29
CA PRO A 7 -114.55 -38.83 -15.37
C PRO A 7 -115.27 -38.70 -14.02
N THR A 8 -114.75 -39.35 -12.98
CA THR A 8 -115.26 -39.33 -11.60
C THR A 8 -114.46 -38.41 -10.67
N ALA A 9 -113.52 -37.63 -11.20
CA ALA A 9 -112.84 -36.58 -10.45
C ALA A 9 -113.85 -35.52 -10.05
N GLN A 10 -113.73 -34.99 -8.82
CA GLN A 10 -114.55 -33.88 -8.40
C GLN A 10 -114.07 -32.63 -9.14
N LYS A 11 -114.91 -32.14 -10.06
CA LYS A 11 -114.62 -30.95 -10.84
C LYS A 11 -114.45 -29.74 -9.93
N ASP A 12 -113.40 -28.96 -10.18
CA ASP A 12 -113.13 -27.67 -9.53
C ASP A 12 -113.03 -27.67 -7.99
N LYS A 13 -112.70 -28.82 -7.36
CA LYS A 13 -112.61 -28.97 -5.90
C LYS A 13 -111.73 -27.90 -5.22
N PHE A 14 -110.66 -27.48 -5.89
CA PHE A 14 -109.71 -26.49 -5.37
C PHE A 14 -109.71 -25.17 -6.19
N GLY A 15 -110.79 -24.88 -6.92
CA GLY A 15 -110.95 -23.72 -7.81
C GLY A 15 -111.11 -24.11 -9.29
N GLN A 16 -111.40 -23.14 -10.14
CA GLN A 16 -111.64 -23.37 -11.58
C GLN A 16 -110.45 -24.08 -12.25
N GLY A 17 -110.71 -25.19 -12.94
CA GLY A 17 -109.73 -26.06 -13.59
C GLY A 17 -108.95 -26.97 -12.62
N LYS A 18 -109.26 -26.97 -11.32
CA LYS A 18 -108.48 -27.65 -10.28
C LYS A 18 -109.26 -28.80 -9.66
N ASN A 19 -109.40 -29.87 -10.44
CA ASN A 19 -110.05 -31.10 -10.03
C ASN A 19 -109.35 -31.74 -8.81
N GLY A 20 -110.11 -32.53 -8.05
CA GLY A 20 -109.60 -33.24 -6.87
C GLY A 20 -110.33 -34.56 -6.59
N PHE A 21 -109.82 -35.32 -5.62
CA PHE A 21 -110.37 -36.61 -5.22
C PHE A 21 -111.64 -36.44 -4.36
N THR A 22 -112.64 -37.28 -4.56
CA THR A 22 -113.81 -37.42 -3.68
C THR A 22 -114.00 -38.88 -3.28
N ASN A 23 -114.47 -39.11 -2.05
CA ASN A 23 -114.84 -40.44 -1.56
C ASN A 23 -116.14 -40.95 -2.21
N GLY A 24 -116.80 -40.11 -3.02
CA GLY A 24 -118.15 -40.36 -3.49
C GLY A 24 -119.17 -40.12 -2.38
N ASP A 25 -120.44 -40.14 -2.76
CA ASP A 25 -121.56 -40.06 -1.83
C ASP A 25 -122.69 -40.97 -2.38
N PRO A 26 -122.89 -42.15 -1.75
CA PRO A 26 -123.92 -43.10 -2.17
C PRO A 26 -125.34 -42.52 -2.11
N THR A 27 -125.58 -41.52 -1.25
CA THR A 27 -126.92 -40.93 -1.05
C THR A 27 -127.30 -39.94 -2.15
N THR A 28 -126.31 -39.36 -2.83
CA THR A 28 -126.51 -38.41 -3.95
C THR A 28 -126.17 -39.01 -5.32
N GLY A 29 -125.79 -40.30 -5.36
CA GLY A 29 -125.41 -41.00 -6.60
C GLY A 29 -124.04 -40.59 -7.16
N THR A 30 -123.22 -39.87 -6.38
CA THR A 30 -121.89 -39.42 -6.82
C THR A 30 -120.86 -40.54 -6.65
N PRO A 31 -120.23 -41.06 -7.71
CA PRO A 31 -119.22 -42.11 -7.58
C PRO A 31 -117.95 -41.59 -6.89
N SER A 32 -117.24 -42.48 -6.19
CA SER A 32 -115.89 -42.18 -5.71
C SER A 32 -114.94 -41.95 -6.87
N THR A 33 -113.91 -41.14 -6.65
CA THR A 33 -112.92 -40.86 -7.69
C THR A 33 -112.15 -42.13 -8.01
N LYS A 34 -112.36 -42.63 -9.24
CA LYS A 34 -111.54 -43.68 -9.82
C LYS A 34 -110.14 -43.13 -10.10
N LEU A 35 -109.15 -43.92 -9.73
CA LEU A 35 -107.74 -43.61 -9.94
C LEU A 35 -107.30 -44.20 -11.29
N ASN A 36 -106.42 -43.51 -12.00
CA ASN A 36 -105.79 -43.95 -13.25
C ASN A 36 -104.27 -44.13 -13.05
N SER A 37 -103.61 -44.78 -14.01
CA SER A 37 -102.14 -44.94 -14.01
C SER A 37 -101.44 -43.59 -13.98
N ASP A 38 -101.91 -42.63 -14.78
CA ASP A 38 -101.21 -41.37 -15.01
C ASP A 38 -100.91 -40.62 -13.70
N ILE A 39 -101.88 -40.53 -12.77
CA ILE A 39 -101.67 -39.83 -11.49
C ILE A 39 -100.70 -40.59 -10.57
N TYR A 40 -100.71 -41.92 -10.61
CA TYR A 40 -99.85 -42.76 -9.78
C TYR A 40 -98.42 -42.80 -10.30
N ASP A 41 -98.24 -42.87 -11.62
CA ASP A 41 -96.95 -42.76 -12.28
C ASP A 41 -96.36 -41.37 -12.02
N ALA A 42 -97.17 -40.31 -12.12
CA ALA A 42 -96.72 -38.95 -11.79
C ALA A 42 -96.31 -38.80 -10.31
N LEU A 43 -97.03 -39.42 -9.37
CA LEU A 43 -96.66 -39.44 -7.96
C LEU A 43 -95.36 -40.21 -7.72
N GLN A 44 -95.20 -41.36 -8.38
CA GLN A 44 -94.00 -42.17 -8.30
C GLN A 44 -92.79 -41.40 -8.81
N GLU A 45 -92.85 -40.84 -10.02
CA GLU A 45 -91.71 -40.16 -10.63
C GLU A 45 -91.30 -38.90 -9.86
N GLU A 46 -92.24 -38.17 -9.24
CA GLU A 46 -91.91 -37.01 -8.39
C GLU A 46 -91.11 -37.43 -7.15
N VAL A 47 -91.51 -38.52 -6.49
CA VAL A 47 -90.78 -39.05 -5.33
C VAL A 47 -89.45 -39.66 -5.75
N CYS A 48 -89.43 -40.45 -6.82
CA CYS A 48 -88.24 -41.07 -7.39
C CYS A 48 -87.21 -40.03 -7.83
N THR A 49 -87.64 -38.96 -8.49
CA THR A 49 -86.76 -37.87 -8.94
C THR A 49 -86.02 -37.22 -7.76
N VAL A 50 -86.68 -37.01 -6.62
CA VAL A 50 -86.01 -36.44 -5.42
C VAL A 50 -84.92 -37.39 -4.90
N VAL A 51 -85.20 -38.69 -4.88
CA VAL A 51 -84.25 -39.73 -4.45
C VAL A 51 -83.05 -39.80 -5.39
N GLU A 52 -83.28 -39.89 -6.69
CA GLU A 52 -82.24 -40.00 -7.70
C GLU A 52 -81.38 -38.73 -7.78
N ARG A 53 -81.97 -37.54 -7.68
CA ARG A 53 -81.22 -36.27 -7.67
C ARG A 53 -80.33 -36.11 -6.44
N SER A 54 -80.67 -36.75 -5.32
CA SER A 54 -79.76 -36.85 -4.17
C SER A 54 -78.58 -37.82 -4.39
N GLY A 55 -78.57 -38.53 -5.52
CA GLY A 55 -77.59 -39.57 -5.85
C GLY A 55 -77.84 -40.90 -5.14
N ILE A 56 -79.06 -41.16 -4.68
CA ILE A 56 -79.48 -42.44 -4.12
C ILE A 56 -80.16 -43.26 -5.23
N ARG A 57 -79.83 -44.56 -5.33
CA ARG A 57 -80.45 -45.47 -6.30
C ARG A 57 -81.76 -46.01 -5.75
N LEU A 58 -82.80 -46.05 -6.59
CA LEU A 58 -84.12 -46.59 -6.21
C LEU A 58 -84.05 -48.07 -5.81
N ASP A 59 -84.57 -48.39 -4.62
CA ASP A 59 -84.67 -49.75 -4.09
C ASP A 59 -86.10 -50.06 -3.61
N LYS A 60 -86.77 -50.99 -4.29
CA LYS A 60 -88.14 -51.41 -3.95
C LYS A 60 -88.29 -52.03 -2.56
N SER A 61 -87.20 -52.49 -1.94
CA SER A 61 -87.21 -53.07 -0.59
C SER A 61 -87.10 -52.00 0.50
N GLN A 62 -86.75 -50.77 0.14
CA GLN A 62 -86.48 -49.68 1.07
C GLN A 62 -87.59 -48.63 1.06
N HIS A 63 -88.22 -48.43 2.23
CA HIS A 63 -89.41 -47.57 2.38
C HIS A 63 -89.11 -46.20 3.04
N ASP A 64 -87.83 -45.81 3.17
CA ASP A 64 -87.39 -44.53 3.75
C ASP A 64 -86.51 -43.68 2.80
N GLN A 65 -86.43 -44.04 1.51
CA GLN A 65 -85.51 -43.42 0.55
C GLN A 65 -85.71 -41.90 0.38
N LEU A 66 -86.96 -41.45 0.36
CA LEU A 66 -87.28 -40.02 0.27
C LEU A 66 -86.73 -39.25 1.48
N TYR A 67 -86.79 -39.83 2.68
CA TYR A 67 -86.23 -39.22 3.89
C TYR A 67 -84.70 -39.10 3.80
N GLN A 68 -84.01 -40.17 3.37
CA GLN A 68 -82.56 -40.16 3.18
C GLN A 68 -82.13 -39.12 2.12
N ALA A 69 -82.90 -39.01 1.04
CA ALA A 69 -82.66 -38.05 -0.03
C ALA A 69 -82.76 -36.60 0.45
N VAL A 70 -83.82 -36.28 1.21
CA VAL A 70 -84.03 -34.95 1.80
C VAL A 70 -82.90 -34.60 2.76
N LYS A 71 -82.48 -35.54 3.61
CA LYS A 71 -81.35 -35.32 4.53
C LYS A 71 -80.07 -34.96 3.78
N LYS A 72 -79.72 -35.75 2.75
CA LYS A 72 -78.51 -35.56 1.96
C LYS A 72 -78.51 -34.25 1.16
N LEU A 73 -79.63 -33.90 0.53
CA LEU A 73 -79.78 -32.63 -0.19
C LEU A 73 -79.67 -31.43 0.75
N SER A 74 -80.22 -31.54 1.96
CA SER A 74 -80.11 -30.49 2.99
C SER A 74 -78.67 -30.29 3.45
N GLU A 75 -77.89 -31.36 3.63
CA GLU A 75 -76.47 -31.28 3.96
C GLU A 75 -75.64 -30.63 2.85
N VAL A 76 -75.94 -30.94 1.58
CA VAL A 76 -75.27 -30.32 0.42
C VAL A 76 -75.50 -28.81 0.37
N GLU A 77 -76.76 -28.37 0.52
CA GLU A 77 -77.08 -26.94 0.51
C GLU A 77 -76.52 -26.20 1.74
N ALA A 78 -76.52 -26.83 2.92
CA ALA A 78 -75.89 -26.26 4.12
C ALA A 78 -74.37 -26.08 3.95
N ASN A 79 -73.69 -27.05 3.33
CA ASN A 79 -72.25 -26.95 3.04
C ASN A 79 -71.94 -25.87 2.00
N LYS A 80 -72.78 -25.75 0.97
CA LYS A 80 -72.67 -24.69 -0.03
C LYS A 80 -72.84 -23.31 0.60
N ALA A 81 -73.82 -23.14 1.49
CA ALA A 81 -74.02 -21.91 2.24
C ALA A 81 -72.85 -21.60 3.19
N LYS A 82 -72.28 -22.61 3.86
CA LYS A 82 -71.09 -22.47 4.71
C LYS A 82 -69.88 -21.96 3.93
N LEU A 83 -69.63 -22.51 2.75
CA LEU A 83 -68.53 -22.07 1.87
C LEU A 83 -68.76 -20.64 1.36
N ALA A 84 -69.99 -20.32 0.93
CA ALA A 84 -70.33 -18.97 0.49
C ALA A 84 -70.23 -17.93 1.63
N LEU A 85 -70.54 -18.31 2.88
CA LEU A 85 -70.36 -17.44 4.04
C LEU A 85 -68.88 -17.22 4.35
N ILE A 86 -68.02 -18.23 4.17
CA ILE A 86 -66.57 -18.12 4.36
C ILE A 86 -65.94 -17.23 3.28
N ASP A 87 -66.34 -17.40 2.01
CA ASP A 87 -65.79 -16.65 0.87
C ASP A 87 -66.38 -15.23 0.73
N GLY A 88 -67.64 -15.05 1.11
CA GLY A 88 -68.38 -13.79 1.04
C GLY A 88 -68.41 -12.97 2.33
N ALA A 89 -67.83 -13.47 3.43
CA ALA A 89 -67.75 -12.71 4.68
C ALA A 89 -66.98 -11.40 4.47
N ALA A 90 -67.53 -10.33 5.05
CA ALA A 90 -66.97 -8.99 5.01
C ALA A 90 -65.51 -8.97 5.49
N VAL A 91 -64.83 -7.90 5.09
CA VAL A 91 -63.38 -7.67 5.04
C VAL A 91 -62.62 -8.05 6.33
N ASP A 92 -63.31 -8.13 7.47
CA ASP A 92 -62.75 -8.33 8.81
C ASP A 92 -62.69 -9.80 9.26
N LEU A 93 -63.49 -10.73 8.70
CA LEU A 93 -63.50 -12.13 9.15
C LEU A 93 -62.53 -13.05 8.37
N ASN A 94 -62.08 -12.64 7.18
CA ASN A 94 -61.02 -13.32 6.43
C ASN A 94 -59.61 -12.75 6.70
N THR A 95 -59.46 -12.01 7.80
CA THR A 95 -58.23 -11.31 8.20
C THR A 95 -57.00 -12.21 8.17
N LEU A 96 -57.10 -13.47 8.59
CA LEU A 96 -55.99 -14.43 8.51
C LEU A 96 -55.52 -14.71 7.08
N ASN A 97 -56.44 -14.85 6.11
CA ASN A 97 -56.09 -15.06 4.70
C ASN A 97 -55.46 -13.80 4.08
N LYS A 98 -55.93 -12.61 4.47
CA LYS A 98 -55.33 -11.34 4.03
C LYS A 98 -53.94 -11.12 4.61
N LEU A 99 -53.74 -11.42 5.89
CA LEU A 99 -52.44 -11.36 6.54
C LEU A 99 -51.48 -12.37 5.92
N ALA A 100 -51.92 -13.61 5.68
CA ALA A 100 -51.11 -14.61 5.00
C ALA A 100 -50.66 -14.12 3.61
N LYS A 101 -51.58 -13.60 2.79
CA LYS A 101 -51.24 -13.04 1.47
C LYS A 101 -50.34 -11.80 1.56
N ALA A 102 -50.57 -10.89 2.51
CA ALA A 102 -49.74 -9.70 2.71
C ALA A 102 -48.30 -10.03 3.13
N LEU A 103 -48.11 -11.15 3.84
CA LEU A 103 -46.80 -11.72 4.18
C LEU A 103 -46.26 -12.65 3.09
N GLY A 104 -46.86 -12.69 1.90
CA GLY A 104 -46.41 -13.49 0.76
C GLY A 104 -46.69 -14.98 0.88
N ASN A 105 -47.61 -15.40 1.75
CA ASN A 105 -47.87 -16.80 2.14
C ASN A 105 -46.62 -17.51 2.68
N ASP A 106 -45.67 -16.77 3.24
CA ASP A 106 -44.47 -17.34 3.86
C ASP A 106 -44.80 -17.93 5.24
N VAL A 107 -44.90 -19.26 5.29
CA VAL A 107 -45.14 -20.02 6.54
C VAL A 107 -44.01 -19.82 7.55
N LYS A 108 -42.82 -19.41 7.09
CA LYS A 108 -41.61 -19.17 7.87
C LYS A 108 -41.23 -17.69 7.90
N PHE A 109 -42.18 -16.77 7.71
CA PHE A 109 -41.92 -15.33 7.62
C PHE A 109 -40.99 -14.80 8.72
N SER A 110 -41.16 -15.25 9.98
CA SER A 110 -40.29 -14.86 11.09
C SER A 110 -38.84 -15.32 10.91
N GLU A 111 -38.62 -16.57 10.51
CA GLU A 111 -37.28 -17.11 10.20
C GLU A 111 -36.66 -16.37 9.02
N THR A 112 -37.43 -16.11 7.96
CA THR A 112 -36.99 -15.34 6.78
C THR A 112 -36.52 -13.95 7.19
N VAL A 113 -37.30 -13.23 7.99
CA VAL A 113 -36.93 -11.89 8.49
C VAL A 113 -35.68 -11.96 9.36
N ILE A 114 -35.57 -12.92 10.27
CA ILE A 114 -34.39 -13.10 11.12
C ILE A 114 -33.14 -13.38 10.27
N ASN A 115 -33.24 -14.24 9.26
CA ASN A 115 -32.13 -14.56 8.36
C ASN A 115 -31.67 -13.32 7.57
N LEU A 116 -32.60 -12.51 7.05
CA LEU A 116 -32.28 -11.26 6.37
C LEU A 116 -31.63 -10.23 7.30
N LEU A 117 -32.05 -10.18 8.57
CA LEU A 117 -31.42 -9.31 9.58
C LEU A 117 -30.01 -9.78 9.94
N ASN A 118 -29.80 -11.09 10.08
CA ASN A 118 -28.48 -11.69 10.38
C ASN A 118 -27.47 -11.51 9.23
N GLN A 119 -27.93 -11.19 8.01
CA GLN A 119 -27.05 -10.82 6.88
C GLN A 119 -26.58 -9.36 6.92
N LYS A 120 -27.14 -8.53 7.80
CA LYS A 120 -26.69 -7.14 7.98
C LYS A 120 -25.51 -7.08 8.95
N LEU A 121 -24.68 -6.04 8.80
CA LEU A 121 -23.57 -5.78 9.71
C LEU A 121 -24.08 -5.40 11.11
N ALA A 122 -23.58 -6.06 12.13
CA ALA A 122 -23.92 -5.86 13.52
C ALA A 122 -23.11 -4.69 14.12
N LYS A 123 -23.80 -3.69 14.67
CA LYS A 123 -23.17 -2.46 15.20
C LYS A 123 -22.13 -2.74 16.28
N ASN A 124 -22.38 -3.71 17.15
CA ASN A 124 -21.47 -4.08 18.23
C ASN A 124 -20.21 -4.82 17.74
N GLN A 125 -20.18 -5.31 16.49
CA GLN A 125 -19.02 -5.95 15.89
C GLN A 125 -18.05 -4.94 15.25
N ASN A 126 -18.46 -3.68 15.06
CA ASN A 126 -17.62 -2.60 14.51
C ASN A 126 -16.87 -3.01 13.23
N GLY A 127 -17.52 -3.75 12.33
CA GLY A 127 -16.94 -4.19 11.05
C GLY A 127 -16.07 -5.45 11.12
N ALA A 128 -15.97 -6.10 12.29
CA ALA A 128 -15.31 -7.41 12.39
C ALA A 128 -16.00 -8.49 11.55
N ASP A 129 -17.32 -8.35 11.36
CA ASP A 129 -18.23 -9.21 10.62
C ASP A 129 -18.34 -8.89 9.12
N ILE A 130 -17.52 -7.97 8.60
CA ILE A 130 -17.38 -7.74 7.16
C ILE A 130 -16.71 -8.98 6.52
N PRO A 131 -17.39 -9.69 5.58
CA PRO A 131 -16.86 -10.92 5.00
C PRO A 131 -15.60 -10.71 4.16
N ASP A 132 -15.56 -9.64 3.36
CA ASP A 132 -14.41 -9.26 2.55
C ASP A 132 -14.03 -7.80 2.84
N LYS A 133 -13.03 -7.63 3.70
CA LYS A 133 -12.51 -6.32 4.09
C LYS A 133 -11.80 -5.61 2.93
N ASN A 134 -11.19 -6.34 2.00
CA ASN A 134 -10.50 -5.74 0.86
C ASN A 134 -11.50 -5.17 -0.16
N LEU A 135 -12.56 -5.93 -0.46
CA LEU A 135 -13.66 -5.42 -1.28
C LEU A 135 -14.36 -4.24 -0.59
N PHE A 136 -14.56 -4.30 0.73
CA PHE A 136 -15.11 -3.18 1.49
C PHE A 136 -14.24 -1.92 1.39
N LEU A 137 -12.91 -2.04 1.54
CA LEU A 137 -11.98 -0.93 1.33
C LEU A 137 -12.02 -0.38 -0.11
N THR A 138 -12.17 -1.26 -1.09
CA THR A 138 -12.32 -0.87 -2.51
C THR A 138 -13.61 -0.10 -2.75
N ASN A 139 -14.73 -0.56 -2.16
CA ASN A 139 -16.02 0.12 -2.24
C ASN A 139 -16.03 1.47 -1.50
N LEU A 140 -15.18 1.63 -0.47
CA LEU A 140 -14.91 2.91 0.18
C LEU A 140 -13.91 3.79 -0.59
N VAL A 141 -13.33 3.29 -1.69
CA VAL A 141 -12.33 3.99 -2.52
C VAL A 141 -11.06 4.31 -1.71
N LEU A 142 -10.67 3.41 -0.79
CA LEU A 142 -9.49 3.57 0.07
C LEU A 142 -8.24 2.81 -0.40
N THR A 143 -8.34 2.07 -1.51
CA THR A 143 -7.22 1.29 -2.04
C THR A 143 -6.00 2.16 -2.34
N GLU A 144 -6.18 3.28 -3.01
CA GLU A 144 -5.09 4.23 -3.31
C GLU A 144 -4.47 4.80 -2.03
N THR A 145 -5.29 5.18 -1.04
CA THR A 145 -4.81 5.68 0.26
C THR A 145 -3.94 4.66 0.98
N VAL A 146 -4.32 3.37 0.96
CA VAL A 146 -3.53 2.29 1.56
C VAL A 146 -2.19 2.13 0.83
N ASP A 147 -2.19 2.19 -0.50
CA ASP A 147 -0.96 2.05 -1.29
C ASP A 147 -0.05 3.27 -1.13
N CYS A 148 -0.59 4.48 -1.11
CA CYS A 148 0.15 5.69 -0.75
C CYS A 148 0.77 5.58 0.65
N ALA A 149 0.02 5.06 1.62
CA ALA A 149 0.53 4.90 2.99
C ALA A 149 1.64 3.85 3.09
N LYS A 150 1.56 2.73 2.36
CA LYS A 150 2.61 1.70 2.32
C LYS A 150 3.89 2.18 1.67
N ASN A 151 3.77 3.03 0.66
CA ASN A 151 4.91 3.57 -0.10
C ASN A 151 5.35 4.96 0.40
N ALA A 152 4.72 5.49 1.44
CA ALA A 152 5.15 6.74 2.06
C ALA A 152 6.48 6.54 2.78
N LEU A 153 7.38 7.52 2.64
CA LEU A 153 8.60 7.57 3.43
C LEU A 153 8.21 7.76 4.92
N ASP A 154 8.52 6.77 5.78
CA ASP A 154 8.21 6.87 7.21
C ASP A 154 9.03 8.01 7.85
N LYS A 155 8.31 9.01 8.37
CA LYS A 155 8.90 10.20 8.98
C LYS A 155 9.42 9.96 10.40
N ARG A 156 9.15 8.80 11.02
CA ARG A 156 9.41 8.57 12.46
C ARG A 156 10.77 7.95 12.75
N THR A 157 11.33 7.19 11.82
CA THR A 157 12.55 6.39 12.08
C THR A 157 13.58 6.44 10.95
N GLY A 158 13.32 7.24 9.91
CA GLY A 158 14.12 7.24 8.68
C GLY A 158 13.72 6.10 7.74
N GLY A 159 14.41 5.99 6.61
CA GLY A 159 14.15 4.97 5.61
C GLY A 159 15.16 5.04 4.46
N THR A 160 15.21 3.98 3.66
CA THR A 160 16.06 3.91 2.47
C THR A 160 15.21 4.13 1.23
N VAL A 161 15.64 5.03 0.36
CA VAL A 161 15.05 5.19 -0.98
C VAL A 161 15.85 4.32 -1.94
N LYS A 162 15.16 3.44 -2.68
CA LYS A 162 15.75 2.65 -3.77
C LYS A 162 15.52 3.40 -5.09
N GLY A 163 16.57 4.02 -5.62
CA GLY A 163 16.54 4.81 -6.86
C GLY A 163 17.13 6.20 -6.66
N ASP A 164 17.06 7.00 -7.72
CA ASP A 164 17.58 8.38 -7.71
C ASP A 164 16.68 9.31 -6.90
N ILE A 165 17.29 10.25 -6.18
CA ILE A 165 16.59 11.35 -5.50
C ILE A 165 16.91 12.65 -6.23
N ILE A 166 15.93 13.20 -6.94
CA ILE A 166 16.05 14.48 -7.65
C ILE A 166 15.27 15.54 -6.86
N SER A 167 15.97 16.53 -6.31
CA SER A 167 15.35 17.67 -5.63
C SER A 167 15.29 18.88 -6.56
N GLN A 168 14.11 19.49 -6.67
CA GLN A 168 13.94 20.79 -7.34
C GLN A 168 14.09 21.98 -6.38
N GLY A 169 14.39 21.72 -5.10
CA GLY A 169 14.67 22.76 -4.10
C GLY A 169 16.10 23.28 -4.17
N GLY A 170 16.37 24.41 -3.50
CA GLY A 170 17.70 25.04 -3.51
C GLY A 170 18.73 24.48 -2.53
N GLN A 171 18.34 23.58 -1.62
CA GLN A 171 19.21 23.10 -0.53
C GLN A 171 18.95 21.63 -0.16
N PHE A 172 19.99 20.96 0.34
CA PHE A 172 19.92 19.68 1.04
C PHE A 172 20.39 19.89 2.49
N LEU A 173 19.51 19.67 3.47
CA LEU A 173 19.76 19.99 4.88
C LEU A 173 19.88 18.72 5.72
N LEU A 174 20.98 18.60 6.47
CA LEU A 174 21.20 17.57 7.48
C LEU A 174 21.26 18.22 8.87
N LYS A 175 20.29 17.94 9.75
CA LYS A 175 20.14 18.62 11.05
C LYS A 175 20.44 17.69 12.23
N GLY A 176 21.05 18.25 13.28
CA GLY A 176 21.35 17.60 14.56
C GLY A 176 22.85 17.65 14.88
N ASP A 177 23.20 17.55 16.15
CA ASP A 177 24.54 17.91 16.63
C ASP A 177 25.62 16.84 16.39
N ASN A 178 25.21 15.58 16.18
CA ASN A 178 26.14 14.53 15.76
C ASN A 178 26.75 14.85 14.38
N ARG A 179 27.91 14.29 14.08
CA ARG A 179 28.54 14.37 12.75
C ARG A 179 27.54 13.99 11.66
N LYS A 180 27.44 14.82 10.63
CA LYS A 180 26.62 14.58 9.45
C LYS A 180 27.53 14.31 8.28
N HIS A 181 27.37 13.13 7.71
CA HIS A 181 28.15 12.69 6.59
C HIS A 181 27.34 12.75 5.30
N LEU A 182 27.98 13.14 4.21
CA LEU A 182 27.66 12.65 2.89
C LEU A 182 28.61 11.49 2.61
N GLY A 183 28.05 10.28 2.52
CA GLY A 183 28.81 9.04 2.40
C GLY A 183 28.47 8.27 1.15
N PHE A 184 29.49 7.73 0.51
CA PHE A 184 29.34 6.75 -0.56
C PHE A 184 29.78 5.39 -0.04
N HIS A 185 28.88 4.42 -0.07
CA HIS A 185 29.10 3.08 0.46
C HIS A 185 28.94 2.04 -0.64
N ASN A 186 29.74 1.00 -0.55
CA ASN A 186 29.49 -0.25 -1.26
C ASN A 186 28.24 -0.95 -0.69
N GLN A 187 27.68 -1.86 -1.49
CA GLN A 187 26.54 -2.69 -1.05
C GLN A 187 26.89 -3.59 0.15
N ASP A 188 28.16 -3.93 0.32
CA ASP A 188 28.67 -4.71 1.47
C ASP A 188 28.86 -3.87 2.75
N GLY A 189 28.63 -2.55 2.69
CA GLY A 189 28.77 -1.62 3.81
C GLY A 189 30.14 -0.94 3.91
N SER A 190 31.15 -1.37 3.14
CA SER A 190 32.46 -0.70 3.12
C SER A 190 32.34 0.72 2.56
N VAL A 191 33.14 1.64 3.11
CA VAL A 191 33.07 3.06 2.79
C VAL A 191 34.01 3.38 1.62
N ARG A 192 33.49 4.04 0.58
CA ARG A 192 34.28 4.59 -0.52
C ARG A 192 34.72 6.04 -0.28
N MET A 193 33.84 6.84 0.32
CA MET A 193 34.13 8.25 0.57
C MET A 193 33.26 8.83 1.68
N TRP A 194 33.82 9.78 2.42
CA TRP A 194 33.10 10.67 3.31
C TRP A 194 33.40 12.14 3.00
N LEU A 195 32.35 12.98 3.03
CA LEU A 195 32.44 14.44 3.18
C LEU A 195 31.67 14.85 4.44
N TYR A 196 32.35 15.49 5.39
CA TYR A 196 31.73 15.81 6.67
C TYR A 196 32.37 16.99 7.41
N LYS A 197 31.68 17.45 8.44
CA LYS A 197 32.15 18.41 9.45
C LYS A 197 31.59 18.05 10.82
N ASP A 198 32.43 18.16 11.84
CA ASP A 198 32.00 18.03 13.23
C ASP A 198 31.45 19.32 13.81
N ASN A 199 30.43 19.22 14.65
CA ASN A 199 30.01 20.34 15.49
C ASN A 199 31.16 20.73 16.43
N GLY A 200 31.58 21.99 16.39
CA GLY A 200 32.76 22.47 17.15
C GLY A 200 34.13 21.98 16.66
N GLY A 201 34.20 21.08 15.66
CA GLY A 201 35.47 20.53 15.17
C GLY A 201 36.36 21.55 14.43
N ASP A 202 37.49 21.07 13.92
CA ASP A 202 38.56 21.89 13.35
C ASP A 202 38.40 22.25 11.87
N GLY A 203 37.63 21.51 11.07
CA GLY A 203 37.53 21.80 9.64
C GLY A 203 36.60 20.87 8.87
N VAL A 204 36.29 21.24 7.63
CA VAL A 204 35.55 20.39 6.68
C VAL A 204 36.51 19.34 6.13
N ARG A 205 36.06 18.08 6.06
CA ARG A 205 36.91 16.93 5.75
C ARG A 205 36.40 16.18 4.52
N LEU A 206 37.34 15.77 3.67
CA LEU A 206 37.17 14.80 2.60
C LEU A 206 38.06 13.59 2.89
N ASN A 207 37.53 12.37 2.74
CA ASN A 207 38.21 11.12 3.11
C ASN A 207 37.81 9.99 2.14
N ASN A 208 38.75 9.10 1.79
CA ASN A 208 38.53 7.97 0.85
C ASN A 208 38.07 6.67 1.56
N GLY A 209 37.48 6.78 2.75
CA GLY A 209 36.92 5.65 3.48
C GLY A 209 37.95 4.54 3.74
N ASN A 210 37.61 3.33 3.32
CA ASN A 210 38.43 2.14 3.50
C ASN A 210 39.69 2.10 2.62
N ASP A 211 39.75 2.90 1.54
CA ASP A 211 40.93 2.95 0.65
C ASP A 211 42.12 3.69 1.30
N GLY A 212 41.89 4.41 2.40
CA GLY A 212 42.92 5.08 3.18
C GLY A 212 43.40 6.40 2.56
N GLY A 213 44.68 6.74 2.74
CA GLY A 213 45.28 7.99 2.24
C GLY A 213 45.12 9.21 3.14
N GLY A 214 44.34 9.13 4.22
CA GLY A 214 44.17 10.20 5.22
C GLY A 214 43.04 11.19 4.88
N ASP A 215 42.95 12.26 5.68
CA ASP A 215 41.92 13.28 5.54
C ASP A 215 42.49 14.54 4.86
N TRP A 216 41.82 15.01 3.83
CA TRP A 216 41.99 16.37 3.34
C TRP A 216 41.13 17.30 4.19
N VAL A 217 41.75 18.31 4.81
CA VAL A 217 41.06 19.19 5.77
C VAL A 217 41.12 20.65 5.31
N PHE A 218 39.95 21.23 5.09
CA PHE A 218 39.76 22.68 5.02
C PHE A 218 39.51 23.19 6.45
N ASN A 219 40.56 23.63 7.11
CA ASN A 219 40.52 23.98 8.52
C ASN A 219 39.84 25.35 8.76
N LYS A 220 39.21 25.51 9.93
CA LYS A 220 38.54 26.73 10.38
C LYS A 220 39.50 27.93 10.51
N ASN A 221 40.80 27.69 10.62
CA ASN A 221 41.83 28.73 10.60
C ASN A 221 42.22 29.18 9.17
N GLY A 222 41.58 28.65 8.13
CA GLY A 222 41.84 29.01 6.73
C GLY A 222 42.97 28.21 6.08
N HIS A 223 43.59 27.25 6.77
CA HIS A 223 44.60 26.37 6.18
C HIS A 223 43.98 25.16 5.47
N PHE A 224 44.67 24.70 4.44
CA PHE A 224 44.41 23.41 3.80
C PHE A 224 45.48 22.40 4.21
N TYR A 225 45.06 21.26 4.74
CA TYR A 225 45.93 20.15 5.07
C TYR A 225 45.71 19.02 4.07
N SER A 226 46.75 18.69 3.31
CA SER A 226 46.82 17.47 2.51
C SER A 226 47.51 16.39 3.33
N PRO A 227 47.01 15.15 3.35
CA PRO A 227 47.64 14.06 4.08
C PRO A 227 48.95 13.58 3.45
N GLN A 228 49.19 13.92 2.18
CA GLN A 228 50.41 13.61 1.41
C GLN A 228 50.81 14.82 0.53
N ALA A 229 51.81 14.62 -0.33
CA ALA A 229 52.32 15.63 -1.26
C ALA A 229 51.19 16.39 -2.01
N LEU A 230 51.40 17.70 -2.20
CA LEU A 230 50.47 18.56 -2.93
C LEU A 230 50.91 18.67 -4.38
N HIS A 231 50.09 18.13 -5.29
CA HIS A 231 50.29 18.24 -6.73
C HIS A 231 49.56 19.48 -7.26
N ALA A 232 50.32 20.40 -7.86
CA ALA A 232 49.82 21.63 -8.47
C ALA A 232 50.28 21.68 -9.93
N ALA A 233 49.42 21.20 -10.82
CA ALA A 233 49.75 20.97 -12.23
C ALA A 233 51.04 20.13 -12.38
N GLY A 234 52.07 20.65 -13.04
CA GLY A 234 53.35 19.95 -13.23
C GLY A 234 54.33 20.03 -12.04
N ALA A 235 53.97 20.73 -10.96
CA ALA A 235 54.81 20.85 -9.77
C ALA A 235 54.23 20.06 -8.59
N THR A 236 55.12 19.58 -7.72
CA THR A 236 54.74 18.85 -6.51
C THR A 236 55.47 19.44 -5.30
N TYR A 237 54.73 19.85 -4.28
CA TYR A 237 55.28 20.09 -2.95
C TYR A 237 55.32 18.76 -2.19
N GLN A 238 56.53 18.32 -1.89
CA GLN A 238 56.82 17.00 -1.35
C GLN A 238 56.69 16.97 0.19
N GLU A 239 56.58 15.76 0.74
CA GLU A 239 56.41 15.55 2.19
C GLU A 239 57.68 15.92 3.00
N ASP A 240 58.84 15.96 2.35
CA ASP A 240 60.13 16.36 2.91
C ASP A 240 60.40 17.88 2.82
N GLY A 241 59.43 18.66 2.31
CA GLY A 241 59.56 20.10 2.08
C GLY A 241 60.20 20.49 0.74
N ASN A 242 60.54 19.51 -0.10
CA ASN A 242 61.10 19.77 -1.42
C ASN A 242 60.02 20.22 -2.42
N ILE A 243 60.44 20.89 -3.48
CA ILE A 243 59.56 21.27 -4.58
C ILE A 243 60.09 20.64 -5.86
N HIS A 244 59.34 19.71 -6.42
CA HIS A 244 59.67 19.08 -7.70
C HIS A 244 58.97 19.82 -8.85
N GLY A 245 59.68 20.08 -9.96
CA GLY A 245 59.08 20.68 -11.14
C GLY A 245 60.06 20.81 -12.32
N SER A 246 59.51 20.95 -13.53
CA SER A 246 60.31 21.09 -14.76
C SER A 246 61.21 22.32 -14.76
N LEU A 247 60.82 23.41 -14.09
CA LEU A 247 61.63 24.62 -13.93
C LEU A 247 62.99 24.33 -13.27
N TRP A 248 63.03 23.37 -12.34
CA TRP A 248 64.23 22.99 -11.60
C TRP A 248 64.98 21.81 -12.24
N GLY A 249 64.45 21.25 -13.33
CA GLY A 249 64.96 19.98 -13.89
C GLY A 249 64.82 18.79 -12.94
N GLY A 250 63.88 18.84 -12.00
CA GLY A 250 63.73 17.88 -10.91
C GLY A 250 63.38 18.56 -9.59
N HIS A 251 64.10 18.23 -8.52
CA HIS A 251 63.93 18.82 -7.20
C HIS A 251 64.64 20.17 -7.04
N LEU A 252 63.99 21.13 -6.39
CA LEU A 252 64.54 22.45 -6.06
C LEU A 252 65.84 22.34 -5.27
N SER A 253 65.92 21.42 -4.30
CA SER A 253 67.15 21.21 -3.53
C SER A 253 68.35 20.79 -4.42
N GLY A 254 68.10 19.95 -5.43
CA GLY A 254 69.11 19.55 -6.41
C GLY A 254 69.55 20.72 -7.30
N TRP A 255 68.60 21.52 -7.75
CA TRP A 255 68.90 22.74 -8.51
C TRP A 255 69.75 23.71 -7.68
N LEU A 256 69.42 23.93 -6.40
CA LEU A 256 70.21 24.77 -5.49
C LEU A 256 71.63 24.23 -5.30
N ASN A 257 71.78 22.92 -5.08
CA ASN A 257 73.08 22.28 -4.88
C ASN A 257 74.00 22.41 -6.10
N ASN A 258 73.43 22.29 -7.30
CA ASN A 258 74.19 22.32 -8.55
C ASN A 258 74.50 23.73 -9.07
N THR A 259 73.67 24.72 -8.71
CA THR A 259 73.72 26.05 -9.34
C THR A 259 74.53 27.06 -8.53
N PHE A 260 74.48 26.98 -7.19
CA PHE A 260 75.07 28.01 -6.32
C PHE A 260 76.30 27.51 -5.57
N VAL A 261 77.23 28.43 -5.28
CA VAL A 261 78.30 28.19 -4.30
C VAL A 261 77.66 28.12 -2.92
N ARG A 262 77.80 26.97 -2.26
CA ARG A 262 77.23 26.76 -0.92
C ARG A 262 78.19 27.10 0.21
N ASP A 263 79.49 27.00 -0.06
CA ASP A 263 80.53 27.29 0.92
C ASP A 263 81.86 27.64 0.25
N ILE A 264 82.74 28.31 0.99
CA ILE A 264 84.09 28.70 0.57
C ILE A 264 85.06 28.29 1.66
N ARG A 265 86.16 27.63 1.29
CA ARG A 265 87.23 27.29 2.23
C ARG A 265 88.60 27.61 1.67
N LEU A 266 89.56 27.70 2.60
CA LEU A 266 90.98 27.81 2.31
C LEU A 266 91.66 26.45 2.55
N GLY A 267 92.49 26.03 1.61
CA GLY A 267 93.28 24.80 1.70
C GLY A 267 94.47 24.91 2.66
N HIS A 268 95.41 23.98 2.54
CA HIS A 268 96.65 23.99 3.34
C HIS A 268 97.48 25.26 3.10
N MET A 269 98.12 25.74 4.17
CA MET A 269 99.04 26.87 4.13
C MET A 269 100.33 26.50 3.41
N GLN A 270 100.75 27.34 2.47
CA GLN A 270 102.09 27.35 1.93
C GLN A 270 102.75 28.65 2.34
N GLU A 271 104.05 28.60 2.65
CA GLU A 271 104.85 29.78 3.00
C GLU A 271 106.13 29.82 2.15
N VAL A 272 106.57 31.03 1.80
CA VAL A 272 107.84 31.26 1.13
C VAL A 272 108.45 32.59 1.57
N GLN A 273 109.77 32.65 1.60
CA GLN A 273 110.51 33.89 1.84
C GLN A 273 110.44 34.80 0.59
N ILE A 274 110.19 36.10 0.79
CA ILE A 274 110.13 37.11 -0.28
C ILE A 274 111.31 38.08 -0.25
N TRP A 275 111.86 38.40 0.93
CA TRP A 275 113.07 39.22 1.00
C TRP A 275 114.28 38.42 0.52
N LYS A 276 114.84 38.82 -0.62
CA LYS A 276 115.88 38.08 -1.37
C LYS A 276 115.49 36.63 -1.71
N GLY A 277 114.20 36.29 -1.63
CA GLY A 277 113.66 34.95 -1.89
C GLY A 277 112.82 34.89 -3.18
N PRO A 278 112.41 33.69 -3.60
CA PRO A 278 111.71 33.50 -4.87
C PRO A 278 110.27 34.03 -4.90
N GLY A 279 109.65 34.19 -3.73
CA GLY A 279 108.24 34.61 -3.60
C GLY A 279 107.24 33.71 -4.32
N TYR A 280 106.02 34.22 -4.49
CA TYR A 280 104.99 33.60 -5.32
C TYR A 280 104.73 34.42 -6.58
N ARG A 281 104.50 33.72 -7.69
CA ARG A 281 103.93 34.32 -8.91
C ARG A 281 102.41 34.15 -8.89
N ASP A 282 101.73 34.85 -9.78
CA ASP A 282 100.30 34.62 -10.01
C ASP A 282 100.07 33.17 -10.43
N GLU A 283 99.35 32.44 -9.58
CA GLU A 283 99.10 31.02 -9.73
C GLU A 283 97.68 30.71 -9.24
N PRO A 284 96.70 30.57 -10.14
CA PRO A 284 95.41 30.03 -9.75
C PRO A 284 95.61 28.63 -9.15
N SER A 285 94.96 28.27 -8.05
CA SER A 285 93.84 28.93 -7.38
C SER A 285 94.20 29.54 -6.02
N HIS A 286 95.38 30.16 -5.90
CA HIS A 286 95.89 30.61 -4.61
C HIS A 286 95.54 32.06 -4.29
N VAL A 287 95.28 32.32 -3.01
CA VAL A 287 95.15 33.67 -2.45
C VAL A 287 96.16 33.87 -1.33
N ILE A 288 96.69 35.08 -1.20
CA ILE A 288 97.57 35.44 -0.08
C ILE A 288 96.73 35.52 1.18
N THR A 289 97.15 34.80 2.22
CA THR A 289 96.45 34.73 3.51
C THR A 289 97.26 35.27 4.68
N GLY A 290 98.54 35.59 4.45
CA GLY A 290 99.41 36.18 5.47
C GLY A 290 100.64 36.82 4.85
N VAL A 291 101.08 37.94 5.43
CA VAL A 291 102.29 38.67 5.05
C VAL A 291 102.89 39.17 6.36
N TYR A 292 104.14 38.80 6.66
CA TYR A 292 104.75 39.20 7.92
C TYR A 292 106.27 39.38 7.83
N ASN A 293 106.77 40.24 8.71
CA ASN A 293 108.18 40.38 9.01
C ASN A 293 108.44 39.66 10.34
N GLY A 294 109.30 38.64 10.32
CA GLY A 294 109.60 37.83 11.50
C GLY A 294 110.63 38.48 12.42
N ASN A 295 111.48 39.36 11.89
CA ASN A 295 112.58 39.99 12.62
C ASN A 295 112.31 41.46 13.02
N GLY A 296 111.24 42.07 12.49
CA GLY A 296 110.80 43.43 12.82
C GLY A 296 111.62 44.56 12.17
N ASP A 297 112.43 44.28 11.16
CA ASP A 297 113.15 45.28 10.36
C ASP A 297 112.25 46.03 9.34
N ALA A 298 112.88 46.72 8.37
CA ALA A 298 112.16 47.51 7.37
C ALA A 298 111.56 46.69 6.20
N TYR A 299 111.79 45.38 6.11
CA TYR A 299 111.43 44.55 4.97
C TYR A 299 110.52 43.38 5.38
N VAL A 300 109.60 42.99 4.50
CA VAL A 300 108.76 41.80 4.77
C VAL A 300 109.53 40.54 4.44
N ASP A 301 109.57 39.57 5.35
CA ASP A 301 110.33 38.34 5.20
C ASP A 301 109.56 37.25 4.46
N PHE A 302 108.33 36.97 4.90
CA PHE A 302 107.56 35.80 4.46
C PHE A 302 106.16 36.18 3.96
N VAL A 303 105.70 35.40 2.98
CA VAL A 303 104.32 35.43 2.50
C VAL A 303 103.72 34.04 2.60
N GLN A 304 102.46 33.99 3.03
CA GLN A 304 101.67 32.77 3.12
C GLN A 304 100.52 32.81 2.14
N ARG A 305 100.28 31.69 1.45
CA ARG A 305 99.13 31.52 0.57
C ARG A 305 98.38 30.23 0.86
N ARG A 306 97.10 30.21 0.48
CA ARG A 306 96.25 29.00 0.52
C ARG A 306 95.47 28.90 -0.77
N VAL A 307 95.15 27.67 -1.18
CA VAL A 307 94.21 27.42 -2.29
C VAL A 307 92.82 27.90 -1.85
N LEU A 308 92.18 28.75 -2.65
CA LEU A 308 90.77 29.12 -2.48
C LEU A 308 89.90 28.08 -3.20
N GLN A 309 88.99 27.46 -2.45
CA GLN A 309 88.06 26.46 -2.98
C GLN A 309 86.62 26.89 -2.73
N LYS A 310 85.75 26.60 -3.70
CA LYS A 310 84.29 26.78 -3.59
C LYS A 310 83.61 25.41 -3.61
N ASN A 311 82.55 25.26 -2.82
CA ASN A 311 81.72 24.07 -2.82
C ASN A 311 80.52 24.23 -3.75
N ILE A 312 80.43 23.38 -4.77
CA ILE A 312 79.27 23.28 -5.68
C ILE A 312 78.97 21.80 -5.86
N ASN A 313 77.70 21.40 -5.76
CA ASN A 313 77.25 20.02 -5.87
C ASN A 313 78.03 19.07 -4.94
N ASP A 314 78.14 19.43 -3.66
CA ASP A 314 78.94 18.72 -2.65
C ASP A 314 80.42 18.51 -2.98
N ASN A 315 80.93 19.12 -4.06
CA ASN A 315 82.32 18.99 -4.51
C ASN A 315 83.11 20.27 -4.24
N TRP A 316 84.30 20.12 -3.66
CA TRP A 316 85.23 21.22 -3.46
C TRP A 316 86.07 21.44 -4.72
N ILE A 317 85.85 22.57 -5.37
CA ILE A 317 86.48 22.94 -6.64
C ILE A 317 87.42 24.12 -6.39
N ASN A 318 88.64 24.02 -6.91
CA ASN A 318 89.60 25.13 -6.86
C ASN A 318 89.09 26.30 -7.71
N VAL A 319 89.18 27.53 -7.20
CA VAL A 319 88.73 28.72 -7.94
C VAL A 319 89.72 29.02 -9.07
N TRP A 320 89.32 28.74 -10.30
CA TRP A 320 90.10 29.06 -11.51
C TRP A 320 89.54 30.31 -12.20
N PHE A 321 90.40 31.02 -12.94
CA PHE A 321 89.97 32.01 -13.93
C PHE A 321 89.93 31.36 -15.32
N MET A 322 88.94 31.69 -16.15
CA MET A 322 88.94 31.35 -17.58
C MET A 322 89.74 32.38 -18.37
#